data_AF-A0AAV0XYZ6-F1
#
_entry.id   AF-A0AAV0XYZ6-F1
#
_cell.length_a   1.000
_cell.length_b   1.000
_cell.length_c   1.000
_cell.angle_alpha   90.00
_cell.angle_beta   90.00
_cell.angle_gamma   90.00
#
_symmetry.space_group_name_H-M   'P 1'
#
loop_
_entity.id
_entity.type
_entity.pdbx_description
1 polymer ?
#
loop_
_entity_poly.entity_id
_entity_poly.type
_entity_poly.pdbx_seq_one_letter_code
_entity_poly.pdbx_strand_id
1 'polypeptide(L)'
;MDEVNIIESLLSGEHEIEYIEQLKNYLLIKVGSMSSFRAAIREAINCCFNYNVLSNFSYKGKTKNKFTDLKLFMVVYEALSGFRKTPFDEKQFHTVADNYTRHAPKTICIDKVDG
;
A
#
# COMPACT_ATOMS: atom_id res chain seq x y z
N MET A 1 1.24 15.74 0.52
CA MET A 1 2.67 15.35 0.45
C MET A 1 3.23 15.22 1.86
N ASP A 2 2.91 16.18 2.74
CA ASP A 2 3.41 16.24 4.11
C ASP A 2 3.09 15.00 4.96
N GLU A 3 1.87 14.45 4.85
CA GLU A 3 1.50 13.22 5.56
C GLU A 3 2.38 12.02 5.19
N VAL A 4 2.68 11.81 3.90
CA VAL A 4 3.58 10.74 3.46
C VAL A 4 4.98 10.97 3.98
N ASN A 5 5.48 12.21 3.93
CA ASN A 5 6.82 12.53 4.43
C ASN A 5 6.95 12.26 5.94
N ILE A 6 5.90 12.54 6.72
CA ILE A 6 5.85 12.23 8.16
C ILE A 6 5.90 10.72 8.36
N ILE A 7 5.08 9.95 7.65
CA ILE A 7 5.06 8.49 7.78
C ILE A 7 6.39 7.88 7.34
N GLU A 8 6.96 8.31 6.22
CA GLU A 8 8.27 7.84 5.74
C GLU A 8 9.38 8.16 6.75
N SER A 9 9.28 9.29 7.45
CA SER A 9 10.19 9.65 8.54
C SER A 9 10.02 8.76 9.77
N LEU A 10 8.79 8.42 10.15
CA LEU A 10 8.52 7.47 11.24
C LEU A 10 9.05 6.06 10.91
N LEU A 11 8.82 5.61 9.68
CA LEU A 11 9.32 4.32 9.17
C LEU A 11 10.84 4.30 8.96
N SER A 12 11.53 5.42 9.16
CA SER A 12 13.00 5.53 9.07
C SER A 12 13.64 6.08 10.35
N GLY A 13 12.84 6.20 11.42
CA GLY A 13 13.25 6.80 12.67
C GLY A 13 13.74 5.79 13.70
N GLU A 14 13.86 6.26 14.94
CA GLU A 14 14.36 5.48 16.08
C GLU A 14 13.58 4.19 16.35
N HIS A 15 12.27 4.18 16.08
CA HIS A 15 11.36 3.05 16.28
C HIS A 15 10.95 2.37 14.97
N GLU A 16 11.78 2.44 13.92
CA GLU A 16 11.49 1.91 12.58
C GLU A 16 10.91 0.48 12.59
N ILE A 17 11.60 -0.46 13.25
CA ILE A 17 11.20 -1.88 13.25
C ILE A 17 9.82 -2.05 13.88
N GLU A 18 9.58 -1.38 15.00
CA GLU A 18 8.32 -1.45 15.72
C GLU A 18 7.16 -0.93 14.86
N TYR A 19 7.31 0.24 14.23
CA TYR A 19 6.27 0.82 13.38
C TYR A 19 6.03 0.00 12.11
N ILE A 20 7.09 -0.54 11.49
CA ILE A 20 6.96 -1.44 10.34
C ILE A 20 6.15 -2.68 10.72
N GLU A 21 6.48 -3.35 11.83
CA GLU A 21 5.79 -4.58 12.24
C GLU A 21 4.34 -4.32 12.69
N GLN A 22 4.09 -3.22 13.41
CA GLN A 22 2.72 -2.82 13.76
C GLN A 22 1.87 -2.60 12.50
N LEU A 23 2.40 -1.90 11.50
CA LEU A 23 1.68 -1.64 10.27
C LEU A 23 1.48 -2.91 9.43
N LYS A 24 2.48 -3.80 9.35
CA LYS A 24 2.33 -5.11 8.69
C LYS A 24 1.22 -5.94 9.32
N ASN A 25 1.18 -6.00 10.65
CA ASN A 25 0.13 -6.73 11.38
C ASN A 25 -1.25 -6.13 11.13
N TYR A 26 -1.37 -4.80 11.19
CA TYR A 26 -2.62 -4.11 10.87
C TYR A 26 -3.12 -4.45 9.45
N LEU A 27 -2.23 -4.37 8.45
CA LEU A 27 -2.56 -4.71 7.07
C LEU A 27 -2.98 -6.17 6.93
N LEU A 28 -2.27 -7.09 7.57
CA LEU A 28 -2.60 -8.52 7.55
C LEU A 28 -4.01 -8.78 8.11
N ILE A 29 -4.38 -8.13 9.21
CA ILE A 29 -5.74 -8.22 9.77
C ILE A 29 -6.79 -7.71 8.78
N LYS A 30 -6.52 -6.60 8.10
CA LYS A 30 -7.47 -6.00 7.14
C LYS A 30 -7.66 -6.84 5.88
N VAL A 31 -6.60 -7.47 5.38
CA VAL A 31 -6.61 -8.18 4.09
C VAL A 31 -6.73 -9.71 4.22
N GLY A 32 -6.55 -10.26 5.42
CA GLY A 32 -6.48 -11.70 5.66
C GLY A 32 -7.75 -12.48 5.28
N SER A 33 -8.92 -11.83 5.30
CA SER A 33 -10.21 -12.41 4.92
C SER A 33 -10.63 -12.12 3.47
N MET A 34 -9.79 -11.44 2.69
CA MET A 34 -10.12 -11.05 1.32
C MET A 34 -10.24 -12.27 0.40
N SER A 35 -11.28 -12.26 -0.44
CA SER A 35 -11.61 -13.38 -1.35
C SER A 35 -10.63 -13.56 -2.51
N SER A 36 -9.76 -12.58 -2.77
CA SER A 36 -8.73 -12.69 -3.80
C SER A 36 -7.49 -11.86 -3.48
N PHE A 37 -6.34 -12.31 -3.96
CA PHE A 37 -5.08 -11.59 -3.79
C PHE A 37 -5.11 -10.19 -4.42
N ARG A 38 -5.78 -10.04 -5.57
CA ARG A 38 -5.99 -8.73 -6.21
C ARG A 38 -6.76 -7.76 -5.31
N ALA A 39 -7.78 -8.23 -4.60
CA ALA A 39 -8.53 -7.41 -3.65
C ALA A 39 -7.66 -7.04 -2.44
N ALA A 40 -6.91 -8.01 -1.90
CA ALA A 40 -5.96 -7.76 -0.80
C ALA A 40 -4.92 -6.68 -1.15
N ILE A 41 -4.34 -6.70 -2.36
CA ILE A 41 -3.37 -5.69 -2.80
C ILE A 41 -3.99 -4.28 -2.82
N ARG A 42 -5.20 -4.15 -3.38
CA ARG A 42 -5.87 -2.85 -3.47
C ARG A 42 -6.26 -2.33 -2.09
N GLU A 43 -6.77 -3.21 -1.23
CA GLU A 43 -7.14 -2.83 0.12
C GLU A 43 -5.93 -2.42 0.97
N ALA A 44 -4.82 -3.16 0.88
CA ALA A 44 -3.60 -2.78 1.58
C ALA A 44 -3.09 -1.39 1.14
N ILE A 45 -3.15 -1.10 -0.17
CA ILE A 45 -2.79 0.23 -0.68
C ILE A 45 -3.78 1.29 -0.18
N ASN A 46 -5.09 1.02 -0.15
CA ASN A 46 -6.09 1.97 0.39
C ASN A 46 -5.91 2.25 1.88
N CYS A 47 -5.50 1.25 2.66
CA CYS A 47 -5.21 1.42 4.08
C CYS A 47 -4.04 2.38 4.32
N CYS A 48 -3.10 2.47 3.38
CA CYS A 48 -1.90 3.28 3.50
C CYS A 48 -2.00 4.64 2.81
N PHE A 49 -2.85 4.77 1.80
CA PHE A 49 -2.88 5.98 0.97
C PHE A 49 -4.30 6.37 0.54
N ASN A 50 -4.60 7.67 0.68
CA ASN A 50 -5.76 8.25 0.03
C ASN A 50 -5.48 8.60 -1.44
N TYR A 51 -6.53 8.87 -2.22
CA TYR A 51 -6.42 9.20 -3.64
C TYR A 51 -5.53 10.42 -3.91
N ASN A 52 -5.72 11.50 -3.14
CA ASN A 52 -4.97 12.75 -3.33
C ASN A 52 -3.47 12.49 -3.21
N VAL A 53 -3.07 11.65 -2.27
CA VAL A 53 -1.70 11.21 -2.10
C VAL A 53 -1.25 10.34 -3.26
N LEU A 54 -1.95 9.23 -3.57
CA LEU A 54 -1.57 8.29 -4.64
C LEU A 54 -1.43 8.98 -6.00
N SER A 55 -2.25 9.98 -6.28
CA SER A 55 -2.22 10.72 -7.54
C SER A 55 -0.90 11.45 -7.80
N ASN A 56 -0.07 11.68 -6.77
CA ASN A 56 1.26 12.28 -6.90
C ASN A 56 2.36 11.27 -7.24
N PHE A 57 2.02 9.97 -7.24
CA PHE A 57 2.96 8.89 -7.49
C PHE A 57 2.70 8.20 -8.83
N SER A 58 3.75 7.57 -9.35
CA SER A 58 3.67 6.60 -10.44
C SER A 58 4.53 5.40 -10.08
N TYR A 59 4.18 4.22 -10.59
CA TYR A 59 4.88 3.00 -10.22
C TYR A 59 6.39 3.05 -10.51
N LYS A 60 6.76 3.56 -11.69
CA LYS A 60 8.15 3.57 -12.16
C LYS A 60 8.91 4.88 -11.96
N GLY A 61 8.22 5.98 -11.64
CA GLY A 61 8.83 7.31 -11.54
C GLY A 61 9.29 7.85 -12.90
N LYS A 62 8.60 8.86 -13.42
CA LYS A 62 9.06 9.62 -14.61
C LYS A 62 8.75 11.10 -14.46
N THR A 63 7.46 11.42 -14.36
CA THR A 63 6.94 12.78 -14.15
C THR A 63 6.34 12.96 -12.75
N LYS A 64 6.20 11.86 -12.01
CA LYS A 64 5.66 11.76 -10.66
C LYS A 64 6.66 11.04 -9.77
N ASN A 65 6.51 11.21 -8.46
CA ASN A 65 7.31 10.48 -7.48
C ASN A 65 7.18 8.97 -7.68
N LYS A 66 8.26 8.23 -7.44
CA LYS A 66 8.29 6.79 -7.65
C LYS A 66 7.67 6.07 -6.47
N PHE A 67 6.55 5.38 -6.72
CA PHE A 67 5.78 4.71 -5.67
C PHE A 67 6.58 3.60 -4.99
N THR A 68 7.39 2.86 -5.77
CA THR A 68 8.19 1.74 -5.26
C THR A 68 9.37 2.17 -4.39
N ASP A 69 9.66 3.46 -4.30
CA ASP A 69 10.77 3.98 -3.48
C ASP A 69 10.31 4.30 -2.05
N LEU A 70 9.00 4.25 -1.79
CA LEU A 70 8.44 4.49 -0.46
C LEU A 70 8.68 3.29 0.46
N LYS A 71 9.08 3.54 1.70
CA LYS A 71 9.05 2.51 2.74
C LYS A 71 7.63 1.99 2.97
N LEU A 72 6.62 2.84 2.84
CA LEU A 72 5.23 2.42 2.94
C LEU A 72 4.84 1.40 1.86
N PHE A 73 5.42 1.51 0.64
CA PHE A 73 5.29 0.47 -0.38
C PHE A 73 5.95 -0.83 0.05
N MET A 74 7.15 -0.77 0.62
CA MET A 74 7.85 -1.96 1.15
C MET A 74 7.05 -2.65 2.25
N VAL A 75 6.42 -1.88 3.15
CA VAL A 75 5.55 -2.43 4.19
C VAL A 75 4.35 -3.17 3.59
N VAL A 76 3.65 -2.57 2.60
CA VAL A 76 2.55 -3.24 1.89
C VAL A 76 3.03 -4.51 1.19
N TYR A 77 4.19 -4.45 0.55
CA TYR A 77 4.81 -5.61 -0.06
C TYR A 77 5.07 -6.69 1.00
N GLU A 78 5.77 -6.40 2.08
CA GLU A 78 6.08 -7.41 3.10
C GLU A 78 4.86 -7.99 3.80
N ALA A 79 3.86 -7.16 4.13
CA ALA A 79 2.61 -7.60 4.76
C ALA A 79 1.88 -8.67 3.93
N LEU A 80 2.00 -8.59 2.60
CA LEU A 80 1.37 -9.51 1.68
C LEU A 80 2.27 -10.70 1.27
N SER A 81 3.45 -10.86 1.88
CA SER A 81 4.41 -11.92 1.53
C SER A 81 3.81 -13.33 1.61
N GLY A 82 2.92 -13.57 2.58
CA GLY A 82 2.19 -14.83 2.71
C GLY A 82 1.29 -15.18 1.51
N PHE A 83 0.92 -14.20 0.69
CA PHE A 83 0.13 -14.39 -0.54
C PHE A 83 1.02 -14.54 -1.79
N ARG A 84 2.29 -14.14 -1.74
CA ARG A 84 3.21 -14.16 -2.88
C ARG A 84 4.11 -15.39 -2.85
N LYS A 85 3.53 -16.55 -3.15
CA LYS A 85 4.24 -17.84 -3.05
C LYS A 85 4.89 -18.26 -4.36
N THR A 86 4.47 -17.67 -5.47
CA THR A 86 4.92 -18.04 -6.82
C THR A 86 5.37 -16.83 -7.63
N PRO A 87 6.18 -17.03 -8.70
CA PRO A 87 6.50 -15.96 -9.65
C PRO A 87 5.27 -15.31 -10.30
N PHE A 88 4.17 -16.06 -10.41
CA PHE A 88 2.90 -15.53 -10.91
C PHE A 88 2.29 -14.55 -9.92
N ASP A 89 2.33 -14.85 -8.63
CA ASP A 89 1.83 -13.96 -7.57
C ASP A 89 2.68 -12.68 -7.51
N GLU A 90 4.00 -12.80 -7.63
CA GLU A 90 4.89 -11.63 -7.70
C GLU A 90 4.54 -10.73 -8.89
N LYS A 91 4.40 -11.31 -10.09
CA LYS A 91 3.96 -10.58 -11.28
C LYS A 91 2.58 -9.95 -11.06
N GLN A 92 1.66 -10.66 -10.40
CA GLN A 92 0.32 -10.17 -10.10
C GLN A 92 0.37 -8.97 -9.16
N PHE A 93 1.18 -9.03 -8.09
CA PHE A 93 1.37 -7.92 -7.15
C PHE A 93 1.79 -6.64 -7.87
N HIS A 94 2.90 -6.71 -8.61
CA HIS A 94 3.42 -5.54 -9.33
C HIS A 94 2.43 -5.01 -10.37
N THR A 95 1.73 -5.90 -11.09
CA THR A 95 0.74 -5.51 -12.10
C THR A 95 -0.46 -4.81 -11.47
N VAL A 96 -0.99 -5.34 -10.36
CA VAL A 96 -2.15 -4.75 -9.68
C VAL A 96 -1.76 -3.43 -9.02
N ALA A 97 -0.62 -3.37 -8.33
CA ALA A 97 -0.13 -2.15 -7.71
C ALA A 97 0.09 -1.04 -8.74
N ASP A 98 0.78 -1.32 -9.86
CA ASP A 98 0.99 -0.34 -10.93
C ASP A 98 -0.33 0.17 -11.53
N ASN A 99 -1.24 -0.75 -11.86
CA ASN A 99 -2.55 -0.39 -12.39
C ASN A 99 -3.36 0.43 -11.39
N TYR A 100 -3.28 0.10 -10.10
CA TYR A 100 -4.02 0.80 -9.05
C TYR A 100 -3.45 2.20 -8.80
N THR A 101 -2.13 2.37 -8.75
CA THR A 101 -1.50 3.71 -8.66
C THR A 101 -1.83 4.56 -9.88
N ARG A 102 -1.92 3.96 -11.08
CA ARG A 102 -2.26 4.69 -12.33
C ARG A 102 -3.71 5.13 -12.40
N HIS A 103 -4.62 4.27 -11.95
CA HIS A 103 -6.07 4.48 -12.02
C HIS A 103 -6.68 4.63 -10.63
N ALA A 104 -5.92 5.22 -9.69
CA ALA A 104 -6.35 5.37 -8.32
C ALA A 104 -7.79 5.90 -8.33
N PRO A 105 -8.77 5.16 -7.78
CA PRO A 105 -10.15 5.58 -7.89
C PRO A 105 -10.29 6.90 -7.13
N LYS A 106 -11.03 7.86 -7.69
CA LYS A 106 -11.48 9.07 -6.97
C LYS A 106 -12.51 8.65 -5.92
N THR A 107 -12.15 7.77 -5.00
CA THR A 107 -13.03 7.38 -3.92
C THR A 107 -12.88 8.45 -2.85
N ILE A 108 -13.92 9.28 -2.72
CA ILE A 108 -14.18 10.02 -1.48
C ILE A 108 -14.27 8.93 -0.40
N CYS A 109 -13.47 9.02 0.66
CA CYS A 109 -13.65 8.17 1.84
C CYS A 109 -15.08 8.37 2.32
N ILE A 110 -15.97 7.45 1.97
CA ILE A 110 -17.25 7.34 2.64
C ILE A 110 -16.89 6.45 3.82
N ASP A 111 -16.76 7.07 4.99
CA ASP A 111 -16.80 6.35 6.25
C ASP A 111 -18.00 5.42 6.16
N LYS A 112 -17.75 4.11 6.06
CA LYS A 112 -18.79 3.14 6.33
C LYS A 112 -19.03 3.23 7.83
N VAL A 113 -19.91 4.16 8.20
CA VAL A 113 -20.64 4.07 9.45
C VAL A 113 -21.55 2.86 9.29
N ASP A 114 -21.22 1.81 10.01
CA ASP A 114 -22.03 0.60 10.11
C ASP A 114 -23.46 1.00 10.52
N GLY A 115 -24.44 0.49 9.77
CA GLY A 115 -25.86 0.50 10.11
C GLY A 115 -26.31 -0.86 10.59
#